data_AF-V6ST06-F1
#
_entry.id   AF-V6ST06-F1
#
_cell.length_a   1.000
_cell.length_b   1.000
_cell.length_c   1.000
_cell.angle_alpha   90.00
_cell.angle_beta   90.00
_cell.angle_gamma   90.00
#
_symmetry.space_group_name_H-M   'P 1'
#
loop_
_entity.id
_entity.type
_entity.pdbx_description
1 polymer ?
#
loop_
_entity_poly.entity_id
_entity_poly.type
_entity_poly.pdbx_seq_one_letter_code
_entity_poly.pdbx_strand_id
1 'polypeptide(L)'
;MKKFTALLFAAVFAVSCSSDDDSPAGGNPTTSPMVATVDGQTFSMQPEVGGNLSDPSGGMFGSDFHLLEGYKVVNVVGTITSREPIVAHDYYIRLAIPKIGIAAGTYNFTGNQLPDGYFADLEITSESAGEGEDEETAGGTIIVESWDVTTNRLKGTFEFTTNDGVSSDQTHFVSGSFNYILLAE
;
A
#
# COMPACT_ATOMS: atom_id res chain seq x y z
N MET A 1 -58.42 -11.99 21.02
CA MET A 1 -57.30 -11.22 21.63
C MET A 1 -56.00 -11.95 21.30
N LYS A 2 -55.18 -11.43 20.37
CA LYS A 2 -53.88 -12.00 20.03
C LYS A 2 -52.83 -10.93 20.31
N LYS A 3 -51.93 -11.22 21.26
CA LYS A 3 -50.87 -10.31 21.71
C LYS A 3 -49.70 -10.43 20.73
N PHE A 4 -49.36 -9.35 20.04
CA PHE A 4 -48.11 -9.23 19.30
C PHE A 4 -47.04 -8.78 20.28
N THR A 5 -46.09 -9.66 20.59
CA THR A 5 -44.89 -9.34 21.36
C THR A 5 -43.88 -8.71 20.40
N ALA A 6 -43.60 -7.42 20.59
CA ALA A 6 -42.54 -6.71 19.89
C ALA A 6 -41.18 -7.13 20.47
N LEU A 7 -40.30 -7.65 19.62
CA LEU A 7 -38.91 -7.94 19.98
C LEU A 7 -38.08 -6.70 19.63
N LEU A 8 -37.57 -6.02 20.66
CA LEU A 8 -36.69 -4.86 20.55
C LEU A 8 -35.25 -5.35 20.32
N PHE A 9 -34.75 -5.26 19.08
CA PHE A 9 -33.33 -5.47 18.77
C PHE A 9 -32.58 -4.16 18.99
N ALA A 10 -31.89 -4.03 20.13
CA ALA A 10 -30.93 -2.97 20.37
C ALA A 10 -29.58 -3.38 19.76
N ALA A 11 -29.24 -2.86 18.59
CA ALA A 11 -27.90 -2.95 18.04
C ALA A 11 -27.03 -1.87 18.71
N VAL A 12 -26.11 -2.31 19.57
CA VAL A 12 -25.06 -1.46 20.11
C VAL A 12 -23.95 -1.39 19.07
N PHE A 13 -23.85 -0.26 18.36
CA PHE A 13 -22.66 0.07 17.57
C PHE A 13 -21.54 0.41 18.55
N ALA A 14 -20.61 -0.52 18.76
CA ALA A 14 -19.34 -0.24 19.39
C ALA A 14 -18.46 0.50 18.38
N VAL A 15 -18.32 1.81 18.57
CA VAL A 15 -17.31 2.64 17.91
C VAL A 15 -16.00 2.38 18.64
N SER A 16 -15.09 1.59 18.06
CA SER A 16 -13.72 1.51 18.58
C SER A 16 -12.92 2.69 18.03
N CYS A 17 -12.94 3.80 18.78
CA CYS A 17 -11.84 4.76 18.79
C CYS A 17 -10.60 4.03 19.32
N SER A 18 -9.61 3.80 18.46
CA SER A 18 -8.28 3.37 18.89
C SER A 18 -7.29 4.45 18.48
N SER A 19 -7.00 5.29 19.47
CA SER A 19 -5.82 6.14 19.68
C SER A 19 -5.52 7.23 18.64
N ASP A 20 -6.02 8.42 18.97
CA ASP A 20 -5.38 9.68 18.66
C ASP A 20 -3.97 9.71 19.26
N ASP A 21 -2.94 9.68 18.42
CA ASP A 21 -1.58 10.11 18.78
C ASP A 21 -1.40 11.57 18.33
N ASP A 22 -1.85 12.48 19.20
CA ASP A 22 -1.48 13.90 19.16
C ASP A 22 -0.02 14.06 19.60
N SER A 23 0.91 13.95 18.64
CA SER A 23 2.30 14.40 18.83
C SER A 23 2.52 15.75 18.17
N PRO A 24 2.86 16.81 18.94
CA PRO A 24 3.17 18.12 18.38
C PRO A 24 4.58 18.15 17.80
N ALA A 25 4.72 18.84 16.66
CA ALA A 25 5.96 19.37 16.06
C ALA A 25 7.03 18.36 15.58
N GLY A 26 7.14 18.21 14.25
CA GLY A 26 8.41 17.95 13.56
C GLY A 26 9.04 16.56 13.67
N GLY A 27 8.43 15.62 14.37
CA GLY A 27 8.92 14.24 14.46
C GLY A 27 8.84 13.51 13.12
N ASN A 28 9.89 12.77 12.78
CA ASN A 28 9.86 11.84 11.66
C ASN A 28 9.19 10.53 12.13
N PRO A 29 7.97 10.17 11.69
CA PRO A 29 7.39 8.89 12.05
C PRO A 29 8.17 7.80 11.34
N THR A 30 9.03 7.05 12.04
CA THR A 30 9.77 5.96 11.41
C THR A 30 9.75 4.70 12.24
N THR A 31 8.97 3.73 11.78
CA THR A 31 9.51 2.37 11.59
C THR A 31 8.99 1.74 10.30
N SER A 32 7.78 2.10 9.83
CA SER A 32 7.26 1.71 8.53
C SER A 32 6.35 2.81 7.94
N PRO A 33 6.82 3.58 6.94
CA PRO A 33 6.03 4.63 6.30
C PRO A 33 4.93 4.08 5.40
N MET A 34 4.94 2.77 5.13
CA MET A 34 3.90 2.05 4.43
C MET A 34 3.52 0.78 5.21
N VAL A 35 2.21 0.52 5.26
CA VAL A 35 1.66 -0.77 5.70
C VAL A 35 0.83 -1.29 4.56
N ALA A 36 1.02 -2.55 4.19
CA ALA A 36 0.28 -3.14 3.08
C ALA A 36 -0.23 -4.53 3.43
N THR A 37 -1.34 -4.90 2.82
CA THR A 37 -1.94 -6.22 2.87
C THR A 37 -1.94 -6.79 1.47
N VAL A 38 -1.25 -7.91 1.28
CA VAL A 38 -1.27 -8.71 0.04
C VAL A 38 -2.02 -10.00 0.34
N ASP A 39 -3.13 -10.24 -0.36
CA ASP A 39 -3.98 -11.44 -0.19
C ASP A 39 -4.37 -11.75 1.27
N GLY A 40 -4.65 -10.70 2.03
CA GLY A 40 -5.04 -10.81 3.44
C GLY A 40 -3.88 -10.91 4.43
N GLN A 41 -2.62 -10.97 3.96
CA GLN A 41 -1.43 -10.92 4.83
C GLN A 41 -0.92 -9.48 4.95
N THR A 42 -0.88 -8.95 6.18
CA THR A 42 -0.41 -7.58 6.44
C THR A 42 1.08 -7.53 6.78
N PHE A 43 1.77 -6.60 6.12
CA PHE A 43 3.19 -6.32 6.27
C PHE A 43 3.42 -4.86 6.68
N SER A 44 4.25 -4.68 7.70
CA SER A 44 4.87 -3.40 8.00
C SER A 44 6.07 -3.25 7.06
N MET A 45 5.93 -2.41 6.04
CA MET A 45 6.93 -2.26 4.98
C MET A 45 8.05 -1.32 5.44
N GLN A 46 9.29 -1.72 5.21
CA GLN A 46 10.46 -0.91 5.48
C GLN A 46 10.79 -0.06 4.24
N PRO A 47 11.21 1.20 4.40
CA PRO A 47 11.78 1.98 3.30
C PRO A 47 13.19 1.44 3.00
N GLU A 48 13.53 1.24 1.73
CA GLU A 48 14.80 0.60 1.32
C GLU A 48 16.03 1.37 1.83
N VAL A 49 15.95 2.70 1.88
CA VAL A 49 17.05 3.60 2.31
C VAL A 49 16.85 4.16 3.74
N GLY A 50 15.85 3.67 4.47
CA GLY A 50 15.48 4.18 5.79
C GLY A 50 14.59 5.44 5.74
N GLY A 51 13.77 5.63 6.77
CA GLY A 51 12.97 6.84 6.95
C GLY A 51 11.54 6.79 6.41
N ASN A 52 11.10 7.86 5.77
CA ASN A 52 9.78 8.01 5.16
C ASN A 52 9.86 8.99 3.99
N LEU A 53 11.02 9.05 3.34
CA LEU A 53 11.28 9.99 2.27
C LEU A 53 10.88 9.34 0.94
N SER A 54 10.22 10.09 0.08
CA SER A 54 10.04 9.66 -1.32
C SER A 54 11.37 9.71 -2.07
N ASP A 55 11.55 8.89 -3.10
CA ASP A 55 12.57 9.13 -4.12
C ASP A 55 12.08 10.24 -5.09
N PRO A 56 12.73 11.42 -5.12
CA PRO A 56 12.37 12.50 -6.04
C PRO A 56 12.80 12.23 -7.48
N SER A 57 13.61 11.21 -7.77
CA SER A 57 13.94 10.83 -9.15
C SER A 57 12.75 10.20 -9.89
N GLY A 58 11.78 9.67 -9.14
CA GLY A 58 10.62 8.94 -9.65
C GLY A 58 10.93 7.51 -10.13
N GLY A 59 12.19 7.08 -10.07
CA GLY A 59 12.63 5.73 -10.41
C GLY A 59 12.12 5.26 -11.76
N MET A 60 11.47 4.09 -11.77
CA MET A 60 10.93 3.48 -12.99
C MET A 60 9.76 4.26 -13.64
N PHE A 61 9.10 5.16 -12.90
CA PHE A 61 7.99 5.96 -13.42
C PHE A 61 8.44 7.28 -14.07
N GLY A 62 9.71 7.67 -13.85
CA GLY A 62 10.33 8.84 -14.46
C GLY A 62 10.17 10.13 -13.67
N SER A 63 10.81 11.19 -14.17
CA SER A 63 11.06 12.44 -13.44
C SER A 63 9.81 13.26 -13.11
N ASP A 64 8.63 12.92 -13.62
CA ASP A 64 7.40 13.64 -13.31
C ASP A 64 6.77 13.21 -11.96
N PHE A 65 7.34 12.17 -11.32
CA PHE A 65 6.79 11.55 -10.12
C PHE A 65 7.74 11.60 -8.92
N HIS A 66 7.15 11.60 -7.73
CA HIS A 66 7.76 11.05 -6.53
C HIS A 66 7.46 9.56 -6.47
N LEU A 67 8.46 8.76 -6.14
CA LEU A 67 8.30 7.32 -5.92
C LEU A 67 8.27 7.03 -4.41
N LEU A 68 7.21 6.36 -3.94
CA LEU A 68 7.09 5.86 -2.57
C LEU A 68 7.31 4.35 -2.58
N GLU A 69 8.23 3.85 -1.75
CA GLU A 69 8.64 2.45 -1.78
C GLU A 69 8.47 1.77 -0.42
N GLY A 70 7.72 0.68 -0.41
CA GLY A 70 7.64 -0.24 0.71
C GLY A 70 8.28 -1.58 0.37
N TYR A 71 9.22 -2.03 1.18
CA TYR A 71 9.92 -3.30 1.03
C TYR A 71 9.72 -4.23 2.23
N LYS A 72 9.53 -5.53 1.99
CA LYS A 72 9.48 -6.54 3.04
C LYS A 72 10.07 -7.87 2.59
N VAL A 73 11.12 -8.28 3.30
CA VAL A 73 11.60 -9.68 3.30
C VAL A 73 10.70 -10.55 4.18
N VAL A 74 10.20 -11.64 3.62
CA VAL A 74 9.49 -12.69 4.35
C VAL A 74 10.31 -13.98 4.30
N ASN A 75 11.14 -14.15 5.32
CA ASN A 75 11.90 -15.38 5.55
C ASN A 75 10.99 -16.50 6.08
N VAL A 76 11.10 -17.70 5.51
CA VAL A 76 10.47 -18.90 6.05
C VAL A 76 11.24 -19.36 7.29
N VAL A 77 10.66 -19.24 8.48
CA VAL A 77 11.24 -19.78 9.72
C VAL A 77 10.31 -20.85 10.30
N GLY A 78 10.54 -22.12 9.96
CA GLY A 78 9.90 -23.27 10.61
C GLY A 78 10.01 -24.59 9.86
N THR A 79 10.17 -25.70 10.60
CA THR A 79 10.08 -27.07 10.06
C THR A 79 8.61 -27.46 9.89
N ILE A 80 8.10 -27.60 8.66
CA ILE A 80 6.70 -28.04 8.45
C ILE A 80 6.62 -29.17 7.39
N THR A 81 5.81 -30.17 7.72
CA THR A 81 5.66 -31.50 7.13
C THR A 81 4.65 -31.55 5.97
N SER A 82 4.69 -30.59 5.05
CA SER A 82 3.72 -30.47 3.95
C SER A 82 4.44 -30.25 2.62
N ARG A 83 3.86 -30.79 1.54
CA ARG A 83 4.57 -31.30 0.35
C ARG A 83 4.76 -30.29 -0.80
N GLU A 84 4.55 -29.00 -0.57
CA GLU A 84 4.86 -27.94 -1.54
C GLU A 84 6.07 -27.13 -1.05
N PRO A 85 7.04 -26.79 -1.93
CA PRO A 85 8.22 -26.05 -1.52
C PRO A 85 7.81 -24.66 -0.99
N ILE A 86 8.22 -24.37 0.24
CA ILE A 86 7.97 -23.07 0.88
C ILE A 86 9.06 -22.12 0.39
N VAL A 87 8.70 -21.20 -0.51
CA VAL A 87 9.62 -20.23 -1.08
C VAL A 87 9.59 -18.96 -0.22
N ALA A 88 10.78 -18.43 0.11
CA ALA A 88 10.89 -17.12 0.75
C ALA A 88 10.65 -16.04 -0.31
N HIS A 89 9.78 -15.08 0.00
CA HIS A 89 9.40 -14.00 -0.90
C HIS A 89 9.79 -12.64 -0.33
N ASP A 90 10.22 -11.77 -1.23
CA ASP A 90 10.51 -10.37 -1.05
C ASP A 90 9.44 -9.56 -1.77
N TYR A 91 8.72 -8.73 -1.03
CA TYR A 91 7.65 -7.88 -1.54
C TYR A 91 8.15 -6.45 -1.70
N TYR A 92 7.94 -5.88 -2.88
CA TYR A 92 8.15 -4.47 -3.18
C TYR A 92 6.84 -3.86 -3.64
N ILE A 93 6.37 -2.81 -2.95
CA ILE A 93 5.23 -2.01 -3.37
C ILE A 93 5.73 -0.61 -3.68
N ARG A 94 5.39 -0.13 -4.87
CA ARG A 94 5.81 1.17 -5.38
C ARG A 94 4.60 2.00 -5.74
N LEU A 95 4.53 3.23 -5.24
CA LEU A 95 3.48 4.19 -5.58
C LEU A 95 4.09 5.38 -6.30
N ALA A 96 3.59 5.69 -7.49
CA ALA A 96 3.93 6.88 -8.24
C ALA A 96 2.96 8.02 -7.87
N ILE A 97 3.50 9.11 -7.35
CA ILE A 97 2.74 10.31 -6.98
C ILE A 97 3.20 11.47 -7.87
N PRO A 98 2.32 12.13 -8.63
CA PRO A 98 2.72 13.24 -9.51
C PRO A 98 3.29 14.40 -8.69
N LYS A 99 4.33 15.06 -9.20
CA LYS A 99 4.92 16.25 -8.57
C LYS A 99 4.01 17.47 -8.58
N ILE A 100 3.05 17.51 -9.51
CA ILE A 100 2.12 18.61 -9.70
C ILE A 100 0.70 18.18 -9.35
N GLY A 101 -0.12 19.13 -8.87
CA GLY A 101 -1.55 18.88 -8.67
C GLY A 101 -1.90 17.97 -7.50
N ILE A 102 -0.95 17.71 -6.58
CA ILE A 102 -1.21 16.94 -5.36
C ILE A 102 -2.27 17.65 -4.51
N ALA A 103 -3.39 16.97 -4.28
CA ALA A 103 -4.47 17.41 -3.42
C ALA A 103 -5.10 16.21 -2.70
N ALA A 104 -5.90 16.47 -1.68
CA ALA A 104 -6.72 15.41 -1.09
C ALA A 104 -7.79 14.98 -2.09
N GLY A 105 -7.99 13.67 -2.26
CA GLY A 105 -8.88 13.13 -3.27
C GLY A 105 -8.69 11.64 -3.51
N THR A 106 -9.51 11.12 -4.43
CA THR A 106 -9.48 9.73 -4.87
C THR A 106 -9.03 9.69 -6.33
N TYR A 107 -7.98 8.94 -6.60
CA TYR A 107 -7.31 8.86 -7.89
C TYR A 107 -7.34 7.42 -8.37
N ASN A 108 -8.15 7.14 -9.39
CA ASN A 108 -8.28 5.79 -9.95
C ASN A 108 -7.26 5.60 -11.07
N PHE A 109 -6.72 4.40 -11.21
CA PHE A 109 -5.81 4.04 -12.29
C PHE A 109 -6.09 2.66 -12.88
N THR A 110 -5.53 2.41 -14.06
CA THR A 110 -5.64 1.14 -14.80
C THR A 110 -4.24 0.66 -15.13
N GLY A 111 -4.05 -0.62 -15.49
CA GLY A 111 -2.71 -1.16 -15.75
C GLY A 111 -1.88 -0.46 -16.82
N ASN A 112 -2.53 0.21 -17.78
CA ASN A 112 -1.86 0.87 -18.90
C ASN A 112 -1.87 2.40 -18.83
N GLN A 113 -2.47 2.98 -17.79
CA GLN A 113 -2.60 4.43 -17.66
C GLN A 113 -2.34 4.87 -16.23
N LEU A 114 -1.73 6.06 -16.12
CA LEU A 114 -1.71 6.87 -14.91
C LEU A 114 -2.81 7.96 -15.07
N PRO A 115 -4.13 7.70 -14.93
CA PRO A 115 -5.09 8.79 -14.84
C PRO A 115 -4.66 9.72 -13.71
N ASP A 116 -4.57 11.01 -14.03
CA ASP A 116 -4.10 12.06 -13.12
C ASP A 116 -2.66 11.87 -12.61
N GLY A 117 -1.88 10.94 -13.19
CA GLY A 117 -0.48 10.67 -12.83
C GLY A 117 -0.28 9.73 -11.64
N TYR A 118 -1.34 9.24 -11.00
CA TYR A 118 -1.20 8.31 -9.87
C TYR A 118 -1.17 6.86 -10.35
N PHE A 119 -0.33 6.02 -9.73
CA PHE A 119 -0.21 4.60 -10.06
C PHE A 119 0.46 3.79 -8.95
N ALA A 120 0.27 2.47 -8.98
CA ALA A 120 0.88 1.54 -8.06
C ALA A 120 1.42 0.31 -8.80
N ASP A 121 2.46 -0.28 -8.25
CA ASP A 121 3.13 -1.47 -8.75
C ASP A 121 3.47 -2.41 -7.58
N LEU A 122 3.41 -3.71 -7.86
CA LEU A 122 3.81 -4.78 -6.95
C LEU A 122 4.84 -5.64 -7.67
N GLU A 123 5.96 -5.89 -7.01
CA GLU A 123 6.94 -6.88 -7.43
C GLU A 123 7.12 -7.90 -6.30
N ILE A 124 6.95 -9.18 -6.64
CA ILE A 124 7.22 -10.30 -5.74
C ILE A 124 8.41 -11.06 -6.30
N THR A 125 9.53 -10.97 -5.61
CA THR A 125 10.73 -11.76 -5.94
C THR A 125 10.86 -12.91 -4.97
N SER A 126 11.37 -14.06 -5.43
CA SER A 126 11.81 -15.11 -4.52
C SER A 126 13.32 -15.11 -4.35
N GLU A 127 13.78 -15.40 -3.14
CA GLU A 127 15.23 -15.56 -2.87
C GLU A 127 15.82 -16.79 -3.60
N SER A 128 14.97 -17.73 -4.02
CA SER A 128 15.38 -18.90 -4.80
C SER A 128 15.45 -18.53 -6.29
N ALA A 129 16.68 -18.43 -6.79
CA ALA A 129 17.02 -17.94 -8.13
C ALA A 129 16.07 -18.42 -9.25
N GLY A 130 15.13 -17.55 -9.65
CA GLY A 130 14.35 -17.69 -10.88
C GLY A 130 12.84 -17.93 -10.72
N GLU A 131 12.29 -17.86 -9.51
CA GLU A 131 10.84 -18.06 -9.28
C GLU A 131 10.18 -16.81 -8.67
N GLY A 132 10.46 -15.63 -9.22
CA GLY A 132 9.62 -14.45 -8.97
C GLY A 132 8.24 -14.65 -9.60
N GLU A 133 7.25 -13.89 -9.13
CA GLU A 133 5.94 -13.88 -9.76
C GLU A 133 5.92 -12.75 -10.79
N ASP A 134 5.46 -13.04 -12.01
CA ASP A 134 5.23 -12.02 -13.02
C ASP A 134 3.97 -11.28 -12.60
N GLU A 135 4.12 -10.06 -12.07
CA GLU A 135 3.01 -9.26 -11.60
C GLU A 135 2.89 -7.98 -12.43
N GLU A 136 1.75 -7.81 -13.09
CA GLU A 136 1.38 -6.59 -13.80
C GLU A 136 0.14 -5.99 -13.12
N THR A 137 0.24 -4.73 -12.70
CA THR A 137 -0.90 -4.00 -12.15
C THR A 137 -2.06 -3.99 -13.14
N ALA A 138 -3.22 -4.50 -12.75
CA ALA A 138 -4.43 -4.46 -13.56
C ALA A 138 -5.19 -3.13 -13.40
N GLY A 139 -5.13 -2.54 -12.21
CA GLY A 139 -5.75 -1.26 -11.87
C GLY A 139 -6.02 -1.12 -10.39
N GLY A 140 -6.42 0.07 -9.97
CA GLY A 140 -6.60 0.38 -8.57
C GLY A 140 -6.95 1.83 -8.29
N THR A 141 -6.75 2.22 -7.05
CA THR A 141 -7.06 3.52 -6.49
C THR A 141 -6.01 3.94 -5.48
N ILE A 142 -5.59 5.20 -5.54
CA ILE A 142 -4.88 5.89 -4.46
C ILE A 142 -5.81 6.95 -3.88
N ILE A 143 -5.96 6.98 -2.57
CA ILE A 143 -6.69 8.01 -1.84
C ILE A 143 -5.68 8.86 -1.10
N VAL A 144 -5.55 10.13 -1.49
CA VAL A 144 -4.79 11.11 -0.72
C VAL A 144 -5.71 11.69 0.34
N GLU A 145 -5.42 11.40 1.60
CA GLU A 145 -6.18 11.90 2.74
C GLU A 145 -5.73 13.32 3.11
N SER A 146 -4.42 13.58 3.07
CA SER A 146 -3.87 14.89 3.37
C SER A 146 -2.53 15.14 2.69
N TRP A 147 -2.31 16.41 2.34
CA TRP A 147 -1.04 16.95 1.85
C TRP A 147 -0.70 18.22 2.62
N ASP A 148 0.36 18.17 3.43
CA ASP A 148 0.86 19.33 4.17
C ASP A 148 2.07 19.93 3.44
N VAL A 149 1.83 21.05 2.75
CA VAL A 149 2.85 21.82 2.02
C VAL A 149 3.96 22.41 2.90
N THR A 150 3.76 22.50 4.21
CA THR A 150 4.76 23.05 5.14
C THR A 150 5.80 22.00 5.49
N THR A 151 5.35 20.76 5.71
CA THR A 151 6.20 19.63 6.06
C THR A 151 6.51 18.71 4.88
N ASN A 152 5.96 19.04 3.70
CA ASN A 152 5.91 18.18 2.52
C ASN A 152 5.42 16.77 2.84
N ARG A 153 4.46 16.63 3.76
CA ARG A 153 4.00 15.32 4.21
C ARG A 153 2.71 14.92 3.51
N LEU A 154 2.75 13.76 2.85
CA LEU A 154 1.63 13.13 2.16
C LEU A 154 1.16 11.91 2.93
N LYS A 155 -0.15 11.82 3.18
CA LYS A 155 -0.79 10.66 3.81
C LYS A 155 -1.93 10.17 2.96
N GLY A 156 -2.12 8.85 2.94
CA GLY A 156 -3.20 8.26 2.20
C GLY A 156 -3.28 6.75 2.31
N THR A 157 -4.17 6.19 1.50
CA THR A 157 -4.39 4.76 1.34
C THR A 157 -4.34 4.37 -0.13
N PHE A 158 -4.18 3.08 -0.39
CA PHE A 158 -4.19 2.53 -1.74
C PHE A 158 -4.87 1.17 -1.74
N GLU A 159 -5.41 0.81 -2.90
CA GLU A 159 -5.96 -0.49 -3.20
C GLU A 159 -5.74 -0.78 -4.69
N PHE A 160 -5.19 -1.93 -5.04
CA PHE A 160 -5.04 -2.33 -6.43
C PHE A 160 -5.01 -3.84 -6.58
N THR A 161 -5.10 -4.28 -7.83
CA THR A 161 -5.05 -5.68 -8.23
C THR A 161 -3.96 -5.88 -9.27
N THR A 162 -3.40 -7.07 -9.30
CA THR A 162 -2.42 -7.50 -10.31
C THR A 162 -2.96 -8.68 -11.13
N ASN A 163 -2.31 -8.96 -12.24
CA ASN A 163 -2.44 -10.17 -13.05
C ASN A 163 -1.05 -10.63 -13.52
N ASP A 164 -0.99 -11.75 -14.24
CA ASP A 164 0.27 -12.35 -14.73
C ASP A 164 0.83 -11.74 -16.03
N GLY A 165 0.26 -10.62 -16.49
CA GLY A 165 0.60 -9.95 -17.76
C GLY A 165 0.26 -10.75 -19.03
N VAL A 166 -0.30 -11.96 -18.88
CA VAL A 166 -0.68 -12.86 -20.00
C VAL A 166 -2.18 -13.06 -20.05
N SER A 167 -2.82 -13.17 -18.88
CA SER A 167 -4.25 -13.35 -18.67
C SER A 167 -4.87 -12.13 -17.99
N SER A 168 -6.19 -12.00 -18.07
CA SER A 168 -6.93 -10.98 -17.29
C SER A 168 -7.32 -11.46 -15.90
N ASP A 169 -6.91 -12.66 -15.51
CA ASP A 169 -7.28 -13.24 -14.22
C ASP A 169 -6.44 -12.57 -13.14
N GLN A 170 -7.12 -12.15 -12.06
CA GLN A 170 -6.46 -11.50 -10.95
C GLN A 170 -5.53 -12.48 -10.22
N THR A 171 -4.27 -12.09 -10.05
CA THR A 171 -3.27 -12.83 -9.27
C THR A 171 -3.28 -12.39 -7.81
N HIS A 172 -3.17 -11.08 -7.54
CA HIS A 172 -3.20 -10.56 -6.17
C HIS A 172 -4.21 -9.43 -5.94
N PHE A 173 -4.63 -9.28 -4.68
CA PHE A 173 -5.26 -8.08 -4.15
C PHE A 173 -4.34 -7.40 -3.15
N VAL A 174 -4.06 -6.12 -3.39
CA VAL A 174 -3.17 -5.32 -2.55
C VAL A 174 -3.92 -4.11 -2.00
N SER A 175 -3.81 -3.85 -0.71
CA SER A 175 -4.30 -2.61 -0.11
C SER A 175 -3.38 -2.11 1.00
N GLY A 176 -3.48 -0.85 1.40
CA GLY A 176 -2.59 -0.34 2.43
C GLY A 176 -2.71 1.15 2.72
N SER A 177 -1.79 1.63 3.54
CA SER A 177 -1.64 3.05 3.89
C SER A 177 -0.20 3.51 3.74
N PHE A 178 -0.03 4.82 3.52
CA PHE A 178 1.28 5.45 3.39
C PHE A 178 1.32 6.81 4.12
N ASN A 179 2.52 7.16 4.60
CA ASN A 179 2.82 8.43 5.26
C ASN A 179 4.28 8.82 4.96
N TYR A 180 4.48 9.63 3.92
CA TYR A 180 5.79 10.00 3.39
C TYR A 180 6.02 11.51 3.41
N ILE A 181 7.29 11.91 3.46
CA ILE A 181 7.76 13.26 3.14
C ILE A 181 8.21 13.25 1.68
N LEU A 182 7.63 14.13 0.86
CA LEU A 182 8.04 14.31 -0.52
C LEU A 182 9.27 15.22 -0.58
N LEU A 183 10.38 14.69 -1.10
CA LEU A 183 11.63 15.43 -1.22
C LEU A 183 11.57 16.39 -2.42
N ALA A 184 12.08 17.61 -2.26
CA ALA A 184 12.32 18.49 -3.39
C ALA A 184 13.50 17.96 -4.23
N GLU A 185 13.45 18.18 -5.55
CA GLU A 185 14.61 17.97 -6.45
C GLU A 185 15.76 18.95 -6.17
#